data_AF-A0A1F9MGC6-F1
#
_entry.id   AF-A0A1F9MGC6-F1
#
_cell.length_a   1.000
_cell.length_b   1.000
_cell.length_c   1.000
_cell.angle_alpha   90.00
_cell.angle_beta   90.00
_cell.angle_gamma   90.00
#
_symmetry.space_group_name_H-M   'P 1'
#
loop_
_entity.id
_entity.type
_entity.pdbx_description
1 polymer ?
#
loop_
_entity_poly.entity_id
_entity_poly.type
_entity_poly.pdbx_seq_one_letter_code
_entity_poly.pdbx_strand_id
1 'polypeptide(L)'
;MDNFLACIGGLVSARICLLWLQSCLLLGFGFGAGPACLGEAAEEESLPAIPSDPLQPPVTFSLPEYQPAYWNDGTTDRQYCHLAGTIASPTRQDNNNCYNYALNVDATLHGDSSFAQPGMGTGVLYRSSDPASLERAAIADGLEYVGPTYPDPVAGKAVVVLLVARDYGFHWSRQDRDGTWSHKNGREAATNLDHAGLRITDPAKADWGRYVFYGYFLVDAGPDQGLGQEAIFGETFPTNVCQ
;
A
#
# COMPACT_ATOMS: atom_id res chain seq x y z
N MET A 1 -29.99 -11.59 -55.79
CA MET A 1 -28.73 -12.29 -55.48
C MET A 1 -28.03 -11.46 -54.42
N ASP A 2 -28.62 -11.29 -53.23
CA ASP A 2 -28.70 -12.30 -52.15
C ASP A 2 -27.27 -12.76 -51.79
N ASN A 3 -26.75 -12.68 -50.56
CA ASN A 3 -27.41 -12.63 -49.27
C ASN A 3 -26.35 -12.51 -48.13
N PHE A 4 -26.78 -12.06 -46.93
CA PHE A 4 -26.27 -12.34 -45.56
C PHE A 4 -25.11 -11.46 -44.99
N LEU A 5 -25.40 -10.57 -44.02
CA LEU A 5 -25.56 -10.73 -42.53
C LEU A 5 -24.20 -10.53 -41.81
N ALA A 6 -24.04 -9.89 -40.64
CA ALA A 6 -24.81 -9.10 -39.67
C ALA A 6 -23.73 -8.41 -38.77
N CYS A 7 -23.79 -7.13 -38.41
CA CYS A 7 -24.62 -6.47 -37.41
C CYS A 7 -24.27 -6.79 -35.94
N ILE A 8 -24.11 -5.69 -35.17
CA ILE A 8 -24.25 -5.51 -33.70
C ILE A 8 -22.96 -5.78 -32.88
N GLY A 9 -22.42 -4.86 -32.07
CA GLY A 9 -22.82 -3.50 -31.72
C GLY A 9 -22.29 -3.08 -30.34
N GLY A 10 -22.10 -1.76 -30.16
CA GLY A 10 -22.16 -1.01 -28.88
C GLY A 10 -20.97 -1.16 -27.91
N LEU A 11 -20.69 -0.20 -27.02
CA LEU A 11 -21.55 0.84 -26.44
C LEU A 11 -20.71 1.90 -25.68
N VAL A 12 -21.21 3.15 -25.67
CA VAL A 12 -21.22 4.12 -24.53
C VAL A 12 -19.93 4.95 -24.31
N SER A 13 -19.91 6.28 -24.10
CA SER A 13 -20.95 7.28 -23.79
C SER A 13 -20.45 8.70 -24.12
N ALA A 14 -21.29 9.51 -24.76
CA ALA A 14 -21.23 10.98 -24.61
C ALA A 14 -22.66 11.53 -24.71
N ARG A 15 -23.31 11.65 -23.55
CA ARG A 15 -24.43 12.54 -23.24
C ARG A 15 -24.15 12.99 -21.80
N ILE A 16 -24.01 14.26 -21.47
CA ILE A 16 -25.10 15.21 -21.28
C ILE A 16 -24.43 16.59 -21.14
N CYS A 17 -24.71 17.52 -22.06
CA CYS A 17 -24.64 18.95 -21.75
C CYS A 17 -25.90 19.63 -22.31
N LEU A 18 -26.35 20.60 -21.53
CA LEU A 18 -27.67 21.20 -21.42
C LEU A 18 -28.38 21.58 -22.72
N LEU A 19 -29.67 21.24 -22.78
CA LEU A 19 -30.69 21.96 -23.53
C LEU A 19 -30.98 23.30 -22.84
N TRP A 20 -30.71 24.41 -23.53
CA TRP A 20 -31.37 25.70 -23.29
C TRP A 20 -32.41 25.95 -24.39
N LEU A 21 -33.63 26.18 -23.92
CA LEU A 21 -34.79 26.90 -24.48
C LEU A 21 -35.11 26.91 -25.99
N GLN A 22 -36.31 26.36 -26.26
CA GLN A 22 -37.46 26.95 -26.94
C GLN A 22 -37.28 27.72 -28.29
N SER A 23 -37.88 27.09 -29.31
CA SER A 23 -38.91 27.65 -30.19
C SER A 23 -38.61 28.92 -31.01
N CYS A 24 -38.47 28.77 -32.33
CA CYS A 24 -39.26 29.56 -33.28
C CYS A 24 -39.33 28.91 -34.67
N LEU A 25 -40.49 29.13 -35.27
CA LEU A 25 -41.07 28.58 -36.50
C LEU A 25 -40.37 29.02 -37.80
N LEU A 26 -40.42 28.08 -38.77
CA LEU A 26 -40.81 28.21 -40.20
C LEU A 26 -40.23 29.29 -41.13
N LEU A 27 -40.19 28.88 -42.41
CA LEU A 27 -39.83 29.59 -43.67
C LEU A 27 -38.32 29.51 -43.96
N GLY A 28 -37.82 28.83 -44.99
CA GLY A 28 -38.29 28.70 -46.37
C GLY A 28 -37.25 29.36 -47.28
N PHE A 29 -36.74 28.63 -48.28
CA PHE A 29 -35.72 29.03 -49.28
C PHE A 29 -34.28 29.13 -48.75
N GLY A 30 -33.21 28.76 -49.46
CA GLY A 30 -33.02 28.29 -50.83
C GLY A 30 -31.52 28.09 -51.07
N PHE A 31 -31.18 27.20 -52.00
CA PHE A 31 -29.81 26.91 -52.46
C PHE A 31 -29.09 28.16 -53.00
N GLY A 32 -27.77 28.26 -52.77
CA GLY A 32 -26.95 29.28 -53.42
C GLY A 32 -25.44 29.17 -53.16
N ALA A 33 -24.76 28.45 -54.06
CA ALA A 33 -23.40 28.63 -54.57
C ALA A 33 -22.25 29.07 -53.63
N GLY A 34 -21.21 28.22 -53.55
CA GLY A 34 -19.84 28.65 -53.21
C GLY A 34 -19.23 29.56 -54.28
N PRO A 35 -18.08 30.17 -53.99
CA PRO A 35 -16.89 29.71 -54.73
C PRO A 35 -15.55 29.75 -53.96
N ALA A 36 -14.60 29.04 -54.58
CA ALA A 36 -13.17 29.32 -54.68
C ALA A 36 -12.27 29.08 -53.46
N CYS A 37 -11.59 27.94 -53.53
CA CYS A 37 -10.29 27.70 -52.91
C CYS A 37 -9.24 28.67 -53.49
N LEU A 38 -8.57 29.42 -52.61
CA LEU A 38 -7.22 29.90 -52.83
C LEU A 38 -6.36 29.27 -51.74
N GLY A 39 -5.40 28.46 -52.17
CA GLY A 39 -4.42 27.86 -51.27
C GLY A 39 -3.31 28.85 -50.99
N GLU A 40 -3.04 29.06 -49.71
CA GLU A 40 -1.79 29.65 -49.23
C GLU A 40 -0.97 28.52 -48.58
N ALA A 41 0.34 28.60 -48.79
CA ALA A 41 1.32 27.57 -48.48
C ALA A 41 1.48 27.28 -46.98
N ALA A 42 2.00 26.09 -46.71
CA ALA A 42 2.20 25.49 -45.40
C ALA A 42 3.05 26.34 -44.45
N GLU A 43 2.52 26.50 -43.22
CA GLU A 43 3.33 26.73 -42.03
C GLU A 43 3.40 25.42 -41.24
N GLU A 44 4.63 24.97 -40.99
CA GLU A 44 4.93 23.84 -40.10
C GLU A 44 4.77 24.33 -38.66
N GLU A 45 3.59 24.13 -38.06
CA GLU A 45 3.34 24.49 -36.66
C GLU A 45 3.03 23.25 -35.81
N SER A 46 3.73 23.19 -34.68
CA SER A 46 3.90 22.11 -33.70
C SER A 46 2.80 21.05 -33.56
N LEU A 47 3.21 19.78 -33.48
CA LEU A 47 2.39 18.66 -33.02
C LEU A 47 1.69 19.03 -31.69
N PRO A 48 0.38 18.77 -31.55
CA PRO A 48 -0.34 19.10 -30.32
C PRO A 48 0.25 18.33 -29.14
N ALA A 49 0.45 19.03 -28.02
CA ALA A 49 0.79 18.41 -26.75
C ALA A 49 -0.24 17.31 -26.44
N ILE A 50 0.24 16.12 -26.10
CA ILE A 50 -0.60 15.05 -25.56
C ILE A 50 -1.21 15.59 -24.26
N PRO A 51 -2.54 15.71 -24.15
CA PRO A 51 -3.15 16.17 -22.90
C PRO A 51 -2.85 15.14 -21.81
N SER A 52 -2.23 15.60 -20.72
CA SER A 52 -2.11 14.82 -19.48
C SER A 52 -3.51 14.42 -19.03
N ASP A 53 -3.74 13.12 -18.91
CA ASP A 53 -5.02 12.51 -18.51
C ASP A 53 -5.51 13.10 -17.17
N PRO A 54 -6.67 13.77 -17.13
CA PRO A 54 -7.26 14.23 -15.90
C PRO A 54 -8.13 13.09 -15.37
N LEU A 55 -7.69 12.35 -14.34
CA LEU A 55 -8.53 11.67 -13.33
C LEU A 55 -7.80 10.71 -12.37
N GLN A 56 -6.46 10.69 -12.28
CA GLN A 56 -5.86 9.96 -11.15
C GLN A 56 -6.16 10.69 -9.83
N PRO A 57 -6.80 10.04 -8.85
CA PRO A 57 -6.90 10.62 -7.51
C PRO A 57 -5.50 10.96 -7.00
N PRO A 58 -5.34 11.94 -6.11
CA PRO A 58 -4.03 12.25 -5.54
C PRO A 58 -3.40 10.95 -5.05
N VAL A 59 -2.16 10.71 -5.48
CA VAL A 59 -1.41 9.54 -5.04
C VAL A 59 -1.31 9.64 -3.52
N THR A 60 -1.99 8.72 -2.83
CA THR A 60 -1.88 8.55 -1.39
C THR A 60 -1.19 7.22 -1.15
N PHE A 61 -0.44 7.14 -0.05
CA PHE A 61 0.02 5.85 0.44
C PHE A 61 -1.15 4.88 0.62
N SER A 62 -0.90 3.60 0.37
CA SER A 62 -1.82 2.48 0.59
C SER A 62 -1.77 2.04 2.06
N LEU A 63 -2.20 2.93 2.97
CA LEU A 63 -2.06 2.70 4.41
C LEU A 63 -3.17 1.80 4.95
N PRO A 64 -2.85 0.79 5.78
CA PRO A 64 -3.84 0.06 6.55
C PRO A 64 -4.46 0.96 7.64
N GLU A 65 -5.66 0.64 8.09
CA GLU A 65 -6.23 1.27 9.28
C GLU A 65 -5.54 0.78 10.57
N TYR A 66 -5.57 1.59 11.63
CA TYR A 66 -5.23 1.12 12.97
C TYR A 66 -6.32 0.15 13.46
N GLN A 67 -6.04 -1.16 13.42
CA GLN A 67 -7.00 -2.20 13.82
C GLN A 67 -6.47 -3.05 14.98
N PRO A 68 -6.40 -2.50 16.21
CA PRO A 68 -5.88 -3.24 17.36
C PRO A 68 -6.72 -4.47 17.68
N ALA A 69 -8.02 -4.47 17.38
CA ALA A 69 -8.86 -5.65 17.56
C ALA A 69 -8.38 -6.84 16.72
N TYR A 70 -7.90 -6.59 15.49
CA TYR A 70 -7.34 -7.64 14.62
C TYR A 70 -5.98 -8.12 15.16
N TRP A 71 -5.07 -7.20 15.50
CA TRP A 71 -3.70 -7.54 15.91
C TRP A 71 -3.54 -7.98 17.36
N ASN A 72 -4.56 -7.77 18.19
CA ASN A 72 -4.62 -8.16 19.60
C ASN A 72 -5.63 -9.27 19.84
N ASP A 73 -6.10 -9.93 18.78
CA ASP A 73 -7.01 -11.03 18.97
C ASP A 73 -6.30 -12.22 19.63
N GLY A 74 -7.08 -12.94 20.45
CA GLY A 74 -6.70 -14.24 20.98
C GLY A 74 -7.12 -15.38 20.06
N THR A 75 -7.59 -15.06 18.85
CA THR A 75 -8.18 -16.00 17.90
C THR A 75 -7.22 -16.31 16.77
N THR A 76 -7.35 -17.50 16.22
CA THR A 76 -6.72 -17.86 14.95
C THR A 76 -7.82 -17.86 13.90
N ASP A 77 -7.92 -16.83 13.06
CA ASP A 77 -8.99 -16.80 12.02
C ASP A 77 -8.89 -17.97 11.04
N ARG A 78 -7.72 -18.62 10.93
CA ARG A 78 -7.63 -19.94 10.33
C ARG A 78 -7.69 -21.00 11.40
N GLN A 79 -8.66 -21.88 11.24
CA GLN A 79 -8.54 -23.27 11.65
C GLN A 79 -7.26 -23.80 11.01
N TYR A 80 -6.14 -23.74 11.74
CA TYR A 80 -4.93 -24.45 11.37
C TYR A 80 -5.36 -25.85 11.02
N CYS A 81 -5.07 -26.30 9.80
CA CYS A 81 -5.18 -27.71 9.42
C CYS A 81 -4.08 -28.47 10.20
N HIS A 82 -4.18 -28.51 11.53
CA HIS A 82 -3.43 -29.43 12.35
C HIS A 82 -3.94 -30.81 11.99
N LEU A 83 -3.08 -31.59 11.31
CA LEU A 83 -3.05 -33.03 11.51
C LEU A 83 -3.21 -33.26 13.02
N ALA A 84 -4.26 -34.01 13.35
CA ALA A 84 -4.83 -34.16 14.66
C ALA A 84 -3.81 -34.19 15.82
N GLY A 85 -4.03 -33.30 16.80
CA GLY A 85 -3.57 -33.49 18.17
C GLY A 85 -2.38 -32.62 18.57
N THR A 86 -2.67 -31.60 19.39
CA THR A 86 -1.75 -30.88 20.27
C THR A 86 -0.64 -30.05 19.63
N ILE A 87 -0.88 -28.75 19.40
CA ILE A 87 -0.18 -27.58 19.98
C ILE A 87 -1.22 -26.44 20.06
N ALA A 88 -1.16 -25.58 21.08
CA ALA A 88 -2.04 -24.42 21.21
C ALA A 88 -2.01 -23.56 19.93
N SER A 89 -3.19 -23.17 19.42
CA SER A 89 -3.29 -22.35 18.22
C SER A 89 -2.55 -21.02 18.45
N PRO A 90 -1.53 -20.68 17.65
CA PRO A 90 -0.78 -19.44 17.81
C PRO A 90 -1.68 -18.23 17.53
N THR A 91 -2.04 -17.45 18.56
CA THR A 91 -2.85 -16.22 18.42
C THR A 91 -2.12 -15.16 17.60
N ARG A 92 -2.82 -14.24 16.92
CA ARG A 92 -2.11 -13.17 16.19
C ARG A 92 -1.29 -12.31 17.12
N GLN A 93 -1.82 -12.05 18.31
CA GLN A 93 -1.13 -11.21 19.28
C GLN A 93 0.22 -11.81 19.69
N ASP A 94 0.30 -13.13 19.89
CA ASP A 94 1.50 -13.80 20.41
C ASP A 94 2.56 -14.13 19.35
N ASN A 95 2.20 -14.08 18.06
CA ASN A 95 3.02 -14.58 16.95
C ASN A 95 3.43 -13.52 15.94
N ASN A 96 2.91 -12.30 16.07
CA ASN A 96 3.35 -11.17 15.27
C ASN A 96 4.11 -10.19 16.16
N ASN A 97 5.33 -9.80 15.78
CA ASN A 97 6.08 -8.75 16.49
C ASN A 97 5.92 -7.37 15.82
N CYS A 98 6.80 -6.43 16.18
CA CYS A 98 6.85 -5.09 15.56
C CYS A 98 7.08 -5.12 14.05
N TYR A 99 7.91 -6.05 13.56
CA TYR A 99 8.27 -6.14 12.15
C TYR A 99 7.11 -6.72 11.34
N ASN A 100 6.51 -7.82 11.80
CA ASN A 100 5.27 -8.37 11.22
C ASN A 100 4.17 -7.29 11.15
N TYR A 101 3.95 -6.62 12.27
CA TYR A 101 2.93 -5.58 12.39
C TYR A 101 3.18 -4.41 11.44
N ALA A 102 4.40 -3.86 11.44
CA ALA A 102 4.73 -2.67 10.66
C ALA A 102 4.63 -2.95 9.16
N LEU A 103 5.07 -4.12 8.72
CA LEU A 103 4.97 -4.56 7.34
C LEU A 103 3.59 -5.10 6.97
N ASN A 104 2.64 -5.07 7.91
CA ASN A 104 1.28 -5.54 7.72
C ASN A 104 1.21 -7.01 7.28
N VAL A 105 2.13 -7.86 7.74
CA VAL A 105 2.17 -9.29 7.42
C VAL A 105 1.75 -10.09 8.65
N ASP A 106 0.67 -10.87 8.55
CA ASP A 106 0.18 -11.71 9.64
C ASP A 106 0.75 -13.13 9.55
N ALA A 107 1.72 -13.44 10.41
CA ALA A 107 2.39 -14.75 10.52
C ALA A 107 1.40 -15.92 10.64
N THR A 108 0.25 -15.70 11.28
CA THR A 108 -0.75 -16.77 11.47
C THR A 108 -1.42 -17.18 10.17
N LEU A 109 -1.46 -16.30 9.16
CA LEU A 109 -1.90 -16.63 7.81
C LEU A 109 -0.87 -17.48 7.05
N HIS A 110 0.39 -17.45 7.47
CA HIS A 110 1.48 -18.24 6.87
C HIS A 110 1.71 -19.58 7.58
N GLY A 111 0.92 -19.87 8.64
CA GLY A 111 1.10 -21.08 9.43
C GLY A 111 2.35 -21.04 10.31
N ASP A 112 2.93 -19.87 10.54
CA ASP A 112 4.14 -19.66 11.34
C ASP A 112 3.81 -19.00 12.67
N SER A 113 4.57 -19.39 13.70
CA SER A 113 4.53 -18.83 15.06
C SER A 113 5.81 -18.05 15.40
N SER A 114 6.72 -17.90 14.44
CA SER A 114 8.00 -17.23 14.62
C SER A 114 7.89 -15.73 14.33
N PHE A 115 8.52 -14.95 15.20
CA PHE A 115 8.69 -13.52 15.00
C PHE A 115 9.60 -13.27 13.80
N ALA A 116 9.09 -12.55 12.80
CA ALA A 116 9.90 -12.16 11.67
C ALA A 116 11.05 -11.24 12.14
N GLN A 117 12.21 -11.42 11.52
CA GLN A 117 13.39 -10.60 11.75
C GLN A 117 13.82 -10.00 10.41
N PRO A 118 14.36 -8.76 10.39
CA PRO A 118 14.95 -8.21 9.17
C PRO A 118 15.98 -9.17 8.56
N GLY A 119 15.81 -9.46 7.27
CA GLY A 119 16.64 -10.36 6.49
C GLY A 119 16.33 -11.84 6.67
N MET A 120 15.30 -12.22 7.44
CA MET A 120 14.99 -13.62 7.71
C MET A 120 14.52 -14.36 6.46
N GLY A 121 13.60 -13.76 5.69
CA GLY A 121 13.04 -14.43 4.52
C GLY A 121 14.05 -14.59 3.38
N THR A 122 15.05 -13.72 3.32
CA THR A 122 16.13 -13.76 2.32
C THR A 122 17.42 -14.40 2.79
N GLY A 123 17.54 -14.73 4.08
CA GLY A 123 18.76 -15.22 4.72
C GLY A 123 19.85 -14.14 4.92
N VAL A 124 19.58 -12.87 4.58
CA VAL A 124 20.50 -11.74 4.75
C VAL A 124 20.33 -11.13 6.14
N LEU A 125 20.49 -11.94 7.17
CA LEU A 125 20.31 -11.50 8.56
C LEU A 125 21.27 -10.35 8.94
N TYR A 126 20.76 -9.46 9.79
CA TYR A 126 21.59 -8.45 10.44
C TYR A 126 22.58 -9.13 11.41
N ARG A 127 23.80 -8.58 11.53
CA ARG A 127 24.88 -9.17 12.35
C ARG A 127 24.96 -8.58 13.76
N SER A 128 24.38 -7.40 13.93
CA SER A 128 24.30 -6.65 15.19
C SER A 128 23.18 -5.62 15.08
N SER A 129 22.76 -5.04 16.21
CA SER A 129 21.78 -3.93 16.26
C SER A 129 22.37 -2.58 15.80
N ASP A 130 23.39 -2.62 14.93
CA ASP A 130 23.86 -1.47 14.19
C ASP A 130 22.82 -1.09 13.11
N PRO A 131 22.46 0.21 12.99
CA PRO A 131 21.45 0.64 12.02
C PRO A 131 21.75 0.24 10.57
N ALA A 132 23.01 0.33 10.12
CA ALA A 132 23.35 -0.01 8.74
C ALA A 132 23.16 -1.51 8.46
N SER A 133 23.45 -2.37 9.43
CA SER A 133 23.19 -3.80 9.31
C SER A 133 21.69 -4.14 9.30
N LEU A 134 20.87 -3.39 10.04
CA LEU A 134 19.42 -3.57 10.07
C LEU A 134 18.78 -3.07 8.77
N GLU A 135 19.19 -1.89 8.31
CA GLU A 135 18.78 -1.32 7.01
C GLU A 135 19.07 -2.31 5.88
N ARG A 136 20.31 -2.83 5.78
CA ARG A 136 20.68 -3.80 4.75
C ARG A 136 19.80 -5.06 4.78
N ALA A 137 19.44 -5.53 5.98
CA ALA A 137 18.61 -6.72 6.15
C ALA A 137 17.15 -6.45 5.76
N ALA A 138 16.61 -5.28 6.14
CA ALA A 138 15.29 -4.83 5.74
C ALA A 138 15.18 -4.63 4.21
N ILE A 139 16.19 -4.01 3.59
CA ILE A 139 16.26 -3.85 2.14
C ILE A 139 16.29 -5.21 1.43
N ALA A 140 16.98 -6.20 2.01
CA ALA A 140 16.99 -7.55 1.45
C ALA A 140 15.59 -8.18 1.44
N ASP A 141 14.76 -7.90 2.45
CA ASP A 141 13.36 -8.36 2.49
C ASP A 141 12.41 -7.56 1.55
N GLY A 142 12.91 -6.52 0.87
CA GLY A 142 12.15 -5.73 -0.10
C GLY A 142 11.80 -4.30 0.34
N LEU A 143 12.19 -3.88 1.54
CA LEU A 143 11.93 -2.51 2.01
C LEU A 143 12.77 -1.49 1.25
N GLU A 144 12.22 -0.29 1.03
CA GLU A 144 12.93 0.81 0.38
C GLU A 144 13.30 1.89 1.40
N TYR A 145 14.59 2.04 1.71
CA TYR A 145 15.04 3.10 2.61
C TYR A 145 14.95 4.47 1.93
N VAL A 146 14.27 5.43 2.57
CA VAL A 146 14.06 6.79 2.02
C VAL A 146 14.65 7.90 2.90
N GLY A 147 15.38 7.54 3.97
CA GLY A 147 16.11 8.50 4.78
C GLY A 147 15.33 9.02 6.00
N PRO A 148 15.86 10.06 6.68
CA PRO A 148 15.28 10.58 7.92
C PRO A 148 14.17 11.61 7.71
N THR A 149 13.85 11.96 6.46
CA THR A 149 12.79 12.91 6.12
C THR A 149 11.55 12.16 5.70
N TYR A 150 10.38 12.62 6.16
CA TYR A 150 9.12 11.99 5.79
C TYR A 150 8.95 12.01 4.25
N PRO A 151 8.69 10.86 3.61
CA PRO A 151 8.69 10.74 2.16
C PRO A 151 7.41 11.32 1.52
N ASP A 152 7.51 11.66 0.24
CA ASP A 152 6.33 11.94 -0.57
C ASP A 152 5.50 10.66 -0.78
N PRO A 153 4.15 10.76 -0.85
CA PRO A 153 3.27 9.64 -1.16
C PRO A 153 3.64 8.89 -2.44
N VAL A 154 3.72 7.56 -2.34
CA VAL A 154 3.93 6.65 -3.47
C VAL A 154 2.76 5.66 -3.56
N ALA A 155 2.18 5.55 -4.75
CA ALA A 155 1.03 4.67 -4.99
C ALA A 155 1.43 3.21 -4.74
N GLY A 156 0.58 2.46 -4.04
CA GLY A 156 0.87 1.05 -3.71
C GLY A 156 1.82 0.86 -2.54
N LYS A 157 2.37 1.94 -1.96
CA LYS A 157 3.30 1.87 -0.83
C LYS A 157 2.68 2.35 0.47
N ALA A 158 3.12 1.82 1.59
CA ALA A 158 2.92 2.40 2.92
C ALA A 158 4.26 2.88 3.50
N VAL A 159 4.17 3.73 4.53
CA VAL A 159 5.36 4.24 5.24
C VAL A 159 5.52 3.53 6.57
N VAL A 160 6.73 3.07 6.84
CA VAL A 160 7.15 2.53 8.13
C VAL A 160 8.42 3.24 8.61
N VAL A 161 8.74 3.11 9.89
CA VAL A 161 9.97 3.65 10.48
C VAL A 161 10.75 2.56 11.18
N LEU A 162 12.08 2.64 11.03
CA LEU A 162 13.02 1.89 11.85
C LEU A 162 13.46 2.74 13.02
N LEU A 163 13.43 2.15 14.21
CA LEU A 163 14.01 2.69 15.42
C LEU A 163 15.06 1.72 15.95
N VAL A 164 16.16 2.24 16.48
CA VAL A 164 17.31 1.41 16.88
C VAL A 164 17.77 1.78 18.29
N ALA A 165 18.06 0.76 19.08
CA ALA A 165 18.76 0.86 20.34
C ALA A 165 19.99 -0.05 20.27
N ARG A 166 21.19 0.54 20.18
CA ARG A 166 22.44 -0.18 19.83
C ARG A 166 22.74 -1.40 20.72
N ASP A 167 22.27 -1.38 21.96
CA ASP A 167 22.50 -2.39 22.99
C ASP A 167 21.26 -3.27 23.27
N TYR A 168 20.14 -3.02 22.59
CA TYR A 168 18.86 -3.67 22.89
C TYR A 168 18.19 -4.30 21.66
N GLY A 169 18.30 -3.67 20.49
CA GLY A 169 17.67 -4.19 19.28
C GLY A 169 17.14 -3.10 18.36
N PHE A 170 16.03 -3.44 17.73
CA PHE A 170 15.31 -2.57 16.82
C PHE A 170 13.83 -2.55 17.20
N HIS A 171 13.13 -1.54 16.69
CA HIS A 171 11.68 -1.47 16.74
C HIS A 171 11.16 -0.91 15.43
N TRP A 172 9.93 -1.27 15.09
CA TRP A 172 9.26 -0.79 13.89
C TRP A 172 7.89 -0.24 14.22
N SER A 173 7.52 0.81 13.50
CA SER A 173 6.18 1.42 13.56
C SER A 173 5.72 1.72 12.14
N ARG A 174 4.42 1.65 11.89
CA ARG A 174 3.81 2.00 10.61
C ARG A 174 2.94 3.23 10.75
N GLN A 175 2.78 3.95 9.65
CA GLN A 175 1.74 4.96 9.55
C GLN A 175 0.40 4.29 9.25
N ASP A 176 -0.63 4.69 9.97
CA ASP A 176 -2.00 4.27 9.73
C ASP A 176 -2.73 5.27 8.82
N ARG A 177 -3.83 4.82 8.22
CA ARG A 177 -4.65 5.60 7.28
C ARG A 177 -5.11 6.96 7.79
N ASP A 178 -5.25 7.13 9.11
CA ASP A 178 -5.64 8.41 9.72
C ASP A 178 -4.47 9.39 9.93
N GLY A 179 -3.28 9.03 9.43
CA GLY A 179 -2.05 9.82 9.51
C GLY A 179 -1.29 9.67 10.82
N THR A 180 -1.84 8.94 11.80
CA THR A 180 -1.14 8.61 13.05
C THR A 180 -0.28 7.37 12.88
N TRP A 181 0.45 7.01 13.95
CA TRP A 181 1.39 5.90 13.91
C TRP A 181 1.08 4.90 15.02
N SER A 182 1.37 3.65 14.72
CA SER A 182 1.15 2.54 15.64
C SER A 182 2.28 1.53 15.57
N HIS A 183 2.40 0.74 16.63
CA HIS A 183 3.44 -0.26 16.77
C HIS A 183 2.99 -1.40 17.68
N LYS A 184 3.80 -2.45 17.74
CA LYS A 184 3.56 -3.63 18.57
C LYS A 184 4.87 -4.11 19.18
N ASN A 185 5.00 -4.14 20.49
CA ASN A 185 6.23 -4.56 21.16
C ASN A 185 6.23 -6.07 21.42
N GLY A 186 6.80 -6.85 20.48
CA GLY A 186 6.79 -8.31 20.57
C GLY A 186 5.36 -8.85 20.71
N ARG A 187 5.08 -9.55 21.82
CA ARG A 187 3.74 -10.13 22.12
C ARG A 187 2.75 -9.15 22.74
N GLU A 188 3.20 -7.95 23.12
CA GLU A 188 2.32 -6.95 23.73
C GLU A 188 1.27 -6.46 22.74
N ALA A 189 0.18 -5.89 23.25
CA ALA A 189 -0.89 -5.35 22.41
C ALA A 189 -0.36 -4.27 21.45
N ALA A 190 -0.77 -4.32 20.19
CA ALA A 190 -0.63 -3.25 19.23
C ALA A 190 -1.28 -1.97 19.76
N THR A 191 -0.53 -0.88 19.75
CA THR A 191 -0.88 0.40 20.35
C THR A 191 -0.48 1.55 19.42
N ASN A 192 -1.21 2.65 19.49
CA ASN A 192 -0.87 3.92 18.85
C ASN A 192 -0.28 4.94 19.83
N LEU A 193 0.11 4.47 21.02
CA LEU A 193 0.71 5.27 22.08
C LEU A 193 2.22 5.06 22.13
N ASP A 194 2.95 6.12 22.42
CA ASP A 194 4.38 6.10 22.68
C ASP A 194 4.69 5.59 24.11
N HIS A 195 5.96 5.60 24.51
CA HIS A 195 6.40 5.13 25.83
C HIS A 195 5.84 5.97 26.99
N ALA A 196 5.52 7.25 26.75
CA ALA A 196 4.90 8.15 27.72
C ALA A 196 3.36 8.03 27.74
N GLY A 197 2.77 7.16 26.91
CA GLY A 197 1.32 6.99 26.80
C GLY A 197 0.63 8.06 25.95
N LEU A 198 1.39 8.81 25.13
CA LEU A 198 0.87 9.83 24.24
C LEU A 198 0.67 9.27 22.83
N ARG A 199 -0.36 9.75 22.13
CA ARG A 199 -0.63 9.32 20.76
C ARG A 199 0.50 9.74 19.82
N ILE A 200 1.00 8.80 19.01
CA ILE A 200 2.10 9.06 18.08
C ILE A 200 1.57 9.75 16.82
N THR A 201 1.99 11.00 16.61
CA THR A 201 1.66 11.79 15.41
C THR A 201 2.89 12.05 14.53
N ASP A 202 4.08 12.04 15.13
CA ASP A 202 5.36 12.16 14.46
C ASP A 202 6.36 11.18 15.12
N PRO A 203 6.75 10.08 14.45
CA PRO A 203 7.62 9.08 15.02
C PRO A 203 9.04 9.59 15.24
N ALA A 204 9.47 10.64 14.54
CA ALA A 204 10.81 11.22 14.75
C ALA A 204 10.89 12.02 16.06
N LYS A 205 9.75 12.37 16.66
CA LYS A 205 9.65 13.18 17.89
C LYS A 205 9.01 12.47 19.09
N ALA A 206 8.38 11.32 18.87
CA ALA A 206 7.70 10.56 19.92
C ALA A 206 8.69 9.94 20.91
N ASP A 207 8.20 9.63 22.13
CA ASP A 207 9.01 8.95 23.14
C ASP A 207 9.07 7.45 22.87
N TRP A 208 10.21 6.95 22.40
CA TRP A 208 10.44 5.53 22.17
C TRP A 208 11.24 4.85 23.28
N GLY A 209 11.31 5.49 24.46
CA GLY A 209 12.13 5.06 25.57
C GLY A 209 13.61 5.05 25.18
N ARG A 210 14.18 3.86 25.05
CA ARG A 210 15.61 3.68 24.70
C ARG A 210 15.90 3.67 23.21
N TYR A 211 14.89 3.51 22.37
CA TYR A 211 15.07 3.49 20.92
C TYR A 211 15.21 4.91 20.38
N VAL A 212 16.02 5.04 19.33
CA VAL A 212 16.21 6.30 18.61
C VAL A 212 15.71 6.13 17.19
N PHE A 213 14.96 7.12 16.69
CA PHE A 213 14.53 7.18 15.29
C PHE A 213 15.74 7.10 14.35
N TYR A 214 15.69 6.18 13.39
CA TYR A 214 16.71 6.04 12.36
C TYR A 214 16.27 6.66 11.04
N GLY A 215 15.13 6.22 10.51
CA GLY A 215 14.61 6.71 9.25
C GLY A 215 13.36 5.98 8.77
N TYR A 216 12.81 6.51 7.69
CA TYR A 216 11.63 6.02 7.02
C TYR A 216 11.99 4.98 5.96
N PHE A 217 11.06 4.04 5.77
CA PHE A 217 11.07 3.08 4.68
C PHE A 217 9.71 3.06 4.00
N LEU A 218 9.71 2.69 2.72
CA LEU A 218 8.50 2.33 1.98
C LEU A 218 8.38 0.80 1.89
N VAL A 219 7.14 0.32 1.96
CA VAL A 219 6.77 -1.09 1.84
C VAL A 219 5.61 -1.23 0.87
N ASP A 220 5.55 -2.31 0.10
CA ASP A 220 4.40 -2.70 -0.68
C ASP A 220 3.24 -3.03 0.25
N ALA A 221 2.14 -2.27 0.11
CA ALA A 221 1.01 -2.39 1.01
C ALA A 221 -0.31 -2.24 0.27
N GLY A 222 -1.28 -3.04 0.73
CA GLY A 222 -2.70 -2.81 0.51
C GLY A 222 -3.36 -2.28 1.79
N PRO A 223 -4.62 -1.80 1.69
CA PRO A 223 -5.37 -1.31 2.84
C PRO A 223 -5.82 -2.43 3.80
N ASP A 224 -5.82 -3.68 3.33
CA ASP A 224 -6.28 -4.85 4.08
C ASP A 224 -5.23 -5.32 5.09
N GLN A 225 -5.66 -5.74 6.29
CA GLN A 225 -4.73 -6.17 7.35
C GLN A 225 -4.09 -7.52 7.04
N GLY A 226 -2.82 -7.66 7.40
CA GLY A 226 -2.11 -8.95 7.39
C GLY A 226 -1.65 -9.44 6.01
N LEU A 227 -1.84 -8.63 4.96
CA LEU A 227 -1.54 -8.97 3.56
C LEU A 227 -0.37 -8.17 2.95
N GLY A 228 0.59 -7.72 3.76
CA GLY A 228 1.86 -7.18 3.27
C GLY A 228 2.61 -8.16 2.36
N GLN A 229 3.42 -7.65 1.45
CA GLN A 229 3.98 -8.44 0.33
C GLN A 229 5.49 -8.73 0.47
N GLU A 230 6.09 -8.21 1.53
CA GLU A 230 7.52 -8.23 1.78
C GLU A 230 7.99 -9.63 2.11
N ALA A 231 9.20 -9.96 1.65
CA ALA A 231 9.80 -11.27 1.77
C ALA A 231 10.41 -11.48 3.18
N ILE A 232 9.59 -11.34 4.22
CA ILE A 232 10.02 -11.53 5.62
C ILE A 232 9.90 -12.98 6.11
N PHE A 233 9.24 -13.81 5.30
CA PHE A 233 9.15 -15.25 5.42
C PHE A 233 9.69 -15.85 4.11
N GLY A 234 10.73 -16.69 4.14
CA GLY A 234 11.40 -17.23 2.95
C GLY A 234 10.58 -18.25 2.15
N GLU A 235 11.10 -18.67 0.98
CA GLU A 235 10.39 -19.58 0.05
C GLU A 235 10.06 -20.98 0.61
N THR A 236 10.58 -21.32 1.79
CA THR A 236 10.34 -22.62 2.46
C THR A 236 9.06 -22.69 3.28
N PHE A 237 8.23 -21.66 3.30
CA PHE A 237 6.96 -21.74 4.03
C PHE A 237 5.90 -22.29 3.09
N PRO A 238 5.52 -23.59 3.22
CA PRO A 238 4.42 -24.11 2.44
C PRO A 238 3.23 -23.23 2.73
N THR A 239 2.60 -22.73 1.66
CA THR A 239 1.27 -22.14 1.71
C THR A 239 0.32 -23.24 2.19
N ASN A 240 0.29 -23.51 3.49
CA ASN A 240 -0.72 -24.34 4.13
C ASN A 240 -2.03 -23.52 4.23
N VAL A 241 -2.33 -22.77 3.18
CA VAL A 241 -3.66 -22.23 2.93
C VAL A 241 -4.49 -23.44 2.57
N CYS A 242 -5.33 -23.88 3.49
CA CYS A 242 -6.33 -24.90 3.19
C CYS A 242 -7.21 -24.31 2.05
N GLN A 243 -7.18 -24.97 0.88
CA GLN A 243 -8.07 -24.67 -0.25
C GLN A 243 -9.52 -24.92 0.13
#